data_AF-A0A1H2DP75-F1
#
_entry.id   AF-A0A1H2DP75-F1
#
_cell.length_a   1.000
_cell.length_b   1.000
_cell.length_c   1.000
_cell.angle_alpha   90.00
_cell.angle_beta   90.00
_cell.angle_gamma   90.00
#
_symmetry.space_group_name_H-M   'P 1'
#
loop_
_entity.id
_entity.type
_entity.pdbx_description
1 polymer ?
#
loop_
_entity_poly.entity_id
_entity_poly.type
_entity_poly.pdbx_seq_one_letter_code
_entity_poly.pdbx_strand_id
1 'polypeptide(L)'
;MQLRSSRVEDQRDPYTQQFYDITYELRAPMPLWDSGKEVTVFEGSGTSGSGTILVSNPTDTPLRQTWVLTRGKWTLPDPSWRGKRGQRAPSGPYAARTVALPEITSSDQGVRITRERRKLHAMTFTGSNFLGRMNGQWIIHDIPPYTPPTLLPISYTNAPAGGARAELHQPRLWTRPVGLEMPGLS
;
A
#
# COMPACT_ATOMS: atom_id res chain seq x y z
N MET A 1 -12.76 -4.26 21.97
CA MET A 1 -13.78 -5.11 21.32
C MET A 1 -14.48 -5.86 22.44
N GLN A 2 -15.62 -5.35 22.92
CA GLN A 2 -16.44 -6.11 23.87
C GLN A 2 -17.07 -7.25 23.08
N LEU A 3 -16.57 -8.46 23.28
CA LEU A 3 -17.29 -9.67 22.89
C LEU A 3 -18.64 -9.62 23.61
N ARG A 4 -19.72 -9.41 22.84
CA ARG A 4 -21.06 -9.71 23.34
C ARG A 4 -21.01 -11.17 23.76
N SER A 5 -21.37 -11.47 25.00
CA SER A 5 -21.48 -12.84 25.49
C SER A 5 -22.35 -13.62 24.51
N SER A 6 -21.72 -14.51 23.73
CA SER A 6 -22.43 -15.45 22.88
C SER A 6 -23.05 -16.48 23.80
N ARG A 7 -24.29 -16.22 24.22
CA ARG A 7 -25.08 -17.19 24.97
C ARG A 7 -25.40 -18.35 24.02
N VAL A 8 -24.88 -19.53 24.33
CA VAL A 8 -25.26 -20.77 23.64
C VAL A 8 -26.60 -21.19 24.24
N GLU A 9 -27.67 -21.04 23.47
CA GLU A 9 -28.98 -21.60 23.81
C GLU A 9 -29.07 -22.98 23.16
N ASP A 10 -28.94 -24.03 23.97
CA ASP A 10 -29.06 -25.40 23.50
C ASP A 10 -30.47 -25.93 23.80
N GLN A 11 -31.19 -26.34 22.76
CA GLN A 11 -32.48 -27.02 22.91
C GLN A 11 -32.33 -28.55 22.95
N ARG A 12 -31.11 -29.10 22.80
CA ARG A 12 -30.87 -30.54 22.73
C ARG A 12 -29.75 -30.97 23.67
N ASP A 13 -29.89 -32.17 24.22
CA ASP A 13 -28.96 -32.70 25.22
C ASP A 13 -27.61 -33.10 24.56
N PRO A 14 -26.48 -32.50 24.97
CA PRO A 14 -25.18 -32.77 24.38
C PRO A 14 -24.64 -34.18 24.67
N TYR A 15 -25.18 -34.88 25.66
CA TYR A 15 -24.79 -36.27 25.94
C TYR A 15 -25.28 -37.26 24.87
N THR A 16 -26.25 -36.88 24.04
CA THR A 16 -26.84 -37.78 23.03
C THR A 16 -26.21 -37.64 21.64
N GLN A 17 -25.72 -36.45 21.26
CA GLN A 17 -25.19 -36.20 19.90
C GLN A 17 -23.67 -35.99 19.83
N GLN A 18 -22.98 -35.74 20.95
CA GLN A 18 -21.51 -35.56 21.02
C GLN A 18 -20.89 -34.48 20.08
N PHE A 19 -21.69 -33.66 19.41
CA PHE A 19 -21.25 -32.47 18.69
C PHE A 19 -22.14 -31.28 19.04
N TYR A 20 -21.56 -30.09 19.03
CA TYR A 20 -22.30 -28.84 19.21
C TYR A 20 -22.33 -28.08 17.89
N ASP A 21 -23.51 -27.60 17.50
CA ASP A 21 -23.67 -26.71 16.35
C ASP A 21 -23.57 -25.26 16.82
N ILE A 22 -22.36 -24.71 16.81
CA ILE A 22 -22.09 -23.33 17.24
C ILE A 22 -22.02 -22.45 15.99
N THR A 23 -22.99 -21.55 15.85
CA THR A 23 -22.97 -20.52 14.80
C THR A 23 -22.17 -19.31 15.28
N TYR A 24 -21.09 -18.96 14.57
CA TYR A 24 -20.31 -17.75 14.82
C TYR A 24 -20.73 -16.64 13.85
N GLU A 25 -21.23 -15.52 14.40
CA GLU A 25 -21.46 -14.31 13.62
C GLU A 25 -20.17 -13.48 13.55
N LEU A 26 -19.49 -13.54 12.41
CA LEU A 26 -18.25 -12.79 12.16
C LEU A 26 -18.52 -11.60 11.25
N ARG A 27 -17.95 -10.44 11.58
CA ARG A 27 -17.96 -9.26 10.71
C ARG A 27 -16.53 -8.87 10.38
N ALA A 28 -16.22 -8.85 9.09
CA ALA A 28 -14.93 -8.36 8.61
C ALA A 28 -14.89 -6.81 8.63
N PRO A 29 -13.86 -6.18 9.22
CA PRO A 29 -13.68 -4.72 9.17
C PRO A 29 -13.24 -4.21 7.78
N MET A 30 -12.72 -5.11 6.94
CA MET A 30 -12.36 -4.90 5.53
C MET A 30 -13.11 -5.96 4.71
N PRO A 31 -14.00 -5.57 3.77
CA PRO A 31 -14.83 -6.52 3.03
C PRO A 31 -14.13 -7.16 1.82
N LEU A 32 -12.89 -6.76 1.52
CA LEU A 32 -12.11 -7.27 0.39
C LEU A 32 -11.25 -8.46 0.82
N TRP A 33 -11.03 -9.38 -0.12
CA TRP A 33 -10.12 -10.52 0.05
C TRP A 33 -8.68 -10.05 -0.11
N ASP A 34 -7.80 -10.44 0.80
CA ASP A 34 -6.39 -10.05 0.80
C ASP A 34 -5.54 -11.26 0.39
N SER A 35 -4.82 -11.15 -0.73
CA SER A 35 -3.88 -12.18 -1.19
C SER A 35 -2.43 -11.83 -0.84
N GLY A 36 -2.22 -10.92 0.11
CA GLY A 36 -0.92 -10.42 0.53
C GLY A 36 -0.52 -9.13 -0.18
N LYS A 37 0.75 -8.76 -0.06
CA LYS A 37 1.32 -7.57 -0.69
C LYS A 37 2.58 -7.91 -1.45
N GLU A 38 2.73 -7.31 -2.62
CA GLU A 38 3.99 -7.32 -3.34
C GLU A 38 4.85 -6.16 -2.84
N VAL A 39 6.14 -6.38 -2.61
CA VAL A 39 7.06 -5.32 -2.18
C VAL A 39 8.16 -5.17 -3.21
N THR A 40 8.17 -4.04 -3.90
CA THR A 40 9.27 -3.68 -4.80
C THR A 40 10.21 -2.72 -4.11
N VAL A 41 11.50 -2.88 -4.35
CA VAL A 41 12.56 -2.15 -3.64
C VAL A 41 13.39 -1.37 -4.63
N PHE A 42 13.72 -0.13 -4.26
CA PHE A 42 14.73 0.67 -4.90
C PHE A 42 15.77 1.07 -3.83
N GLU A 43 17.04 0.78 -4.08
CA GLU A 43 18.12 1.12 -3.17
C GLU A 43 19.33 1.64 -3.94
N GLY A 44 20.11 2.50 -3.28
CA GLY A 44 21.38 2.97 -3.79
C GLY A 44 22.36 3.21 -2.65
N SER A 45 23.65 3.04 -2.90
CA SER A 45 24.71 3.10 -1.90
C SER A 45 25.31 4.50 -1.70
N GLY A 46 25.08 5.42 -2.64
CA GLY A 46 25.56 6.79 -2.60
C GLY A 46 24.67 7.73 -1.78
N THR A 47 25.15 8.95 -1.54
CA THR A 47 24.38 10.03 -0.87
C THR A 47 23.30 10.65 -1.77
N SER A 48 23.35 10.37 -3.07
CA SER A 48 22.31 10.68 -4.04
C SER A 48 22.23 9.57 -5.09
N GLY A 49 21.07 9.42 -5.71
CA GLY A 49 20.84 8.41 -6.73
C GLY A 49 19.50 8.59 -7.42
N SER A 50 19.39 8.05 -8.62
CA SER A 50 18.15 7.97 -9.39
C SER A 50 18.04 6.59 -10.03
N GLY A 51 16.82 6.18 -10.30
CA GLY A 51 16.56 4.93 -10.99
C GLY A 51 15.07 4.76 -11.22
N THR A 52 14.65 3.51 -11.28
CA THR A 52 13.24 3.17 -11.49
C THR A 52 12.78 2.14 -10.47
N ILE A 53 11.48 2.16 -10.18
CA ILE A 53 10.82 1.17 -9.34
C ILE A 53 9.65 0.57 -10.09
N LEU A 54 9.54 -0.76 -10.00
CA LEU A 54 8.48 -1.51 -10.65
C LEU A 54 7.17 -1.34 -9.89
N VAL A 55 6.12 -0.99 -10.63
CA VAL A 55 4.76 -0.82 -10.13
C VAL A 55 3.80 -1.69 -10.94
N SER A 56 2.96 -2.47 -10.27
CA SER A 56 1.94 -3.28 -10.95
C SER A 56 0.70 -3.41 -10.08
N ASN A 57 -0.46 -3.60 -10.70
CA ASN A 57 -1.69 -3.95 -10.00
C ASN A 57 -2.48 -5.00 -10.79
N PRO A 58 -2.32 -6.31 -10.49
CA PRO A 58 -3.08 -7.37 -11.14
C PRO A 58 -4.53 -7.46 -10.67
N THR A 59 -4.91 -6.72 -9.62
CA THR A 59 -6.19 -6.88 -8.94
C THR A 59 -7.32 -6.09 -9.60
N ASP A 60 -8.55 -6.44 -9.22
CA ASP A 60 -9.77 -5.78 -9.68
C ASP A 60 -10.11 -4.49 -8.93
N THR A 61 -9.38 -4.19 -7.85
CA THR A 61 -9.57 -2.99 -7.06
C THR A 61 -8.44 -1.97 -7.28
N PRO A 62 -8.71 -0.67 -7.10
CA PRO A 62 -7.64 0.34 -7.13
C PRO A 62 -6.63 0.06 -6.01
N LEU A 63 -5.36 -0.02 -6.38
CA LEU A 63 -4.27 -0.27 -5.45
C LEU A 63 -3.88 1.02 -4.75
N ARG A 64 -3.97 0.98 -3.42
CA ARG A 64 -3.56 2.06 -2.53
C ARG A 64 -2.17 1.76 -2.00
N GLN A 65 -1.18 2.29 -2.69
CA GLN A 65 0.22 2.04 -2.40
C GLN A 65 0.64 2.61 -1.05
N THR A 66 1.65 1.97 -0.46
CA THR A 66 2.36 2.47 0.72
C THR A 66 3.85 2.51 0.42
N TRP A 67 4.44 3.70 0.57
CA TRP A 67 5.87 3.92 0.51
C TRP A 67 6.46 3.82 1.90
N VAL A 68 7.58 3.10 2.01
CA VAL A 68 8.42 3.04 3.20
C VAL A 68 9.80 3.53 2.81
N LEU A 69 10.24 4.62 3.43
CA LEU A 69 11.45 5.34 3.03
C LEU A 69 12.42 5.42 4.19
N THR A 70 13.70 5.20 3.91
CA THR A 70 14.78 5.52 4.84
C THR A 70 15.12 7.00 4.79
N ARG A 71 16.09 7.41 5.62
CA ARG A 71 16.62 8.76 5.70
C ARG A 71 17.09 9.30 4.34
N GLY A 72 16.92 10.60 4.14
CA GLY A 72 17.25 11.31 2.91
C GLY A 72 16.12 12.21 2.40
N LYS A 73 16.39 12.94 1.33
CA LYS A 73 15.43 13.77 0.61
C LYS A 73 14.99 13.07 -0.67
N TRP A 74 13.74 12.61 -0.69
CA TRP A 74 13.19 11.76 -1.75
C TRP A 74 12.33 12.55 -2.73
N THR A 75 12.34 12.13 -3.99
CA THR A 75 11.37 12.55 -5.01
C THR A 75 10.64 11.31 -5.50
N LEU A 76 9.35 11.21 -5.18
CA LEU A 76 8.52 10.06 -5.49
C LEU A 76 7.69 10.27 -6.76
N PRO A 77 7.49 9.23 -7.58
CA PRO A 77 6.55 9.28 -8.69
C PRO A 77 5.10 9.20 -8.18
N ASP A 78 4.23 10.07 -8.70
CA ASP A 78 2.79 9.99 -8.48
C ASP A 78 2.01 10.40 -9.75
N PRO A 79 2.19 9.63 -10.84
CA PRO A 79 1.60 9.94 -12.12
C PRO A 79 0.09 9.72 -12.12
N SER A 80 -0.64 10.49 -12.94
CA SER A 80 -2.01 10.12 -13.30
C SER A 80 -2.00 8.93 -14.26
N TRP A 81 -3.00 8.05 -14.13
CA TRP A 81 -3.11 6.84 -14.94
C TRP A 81 -4.31 6.92 -15.88
N ARG A 82 -4.14 6.51 -17.14
CA ARG A 82 -5.23 6.30 -18.11
C ARG A 82 -4.94 5.05 -18.97
N GLY A 83 -5.86 4.70 -19.85
CA GLY A 83 -5.75 3.54 -20.75
C GLY A 83 -7.01 2.68 -20.70
N LYS A 84 -6.98 1.47 -21.24
CA LYS A 84 -8.03 0.45 -21.02
C LYS A 84 -7.60 -0.51 -19.91
N ARG A 85 -8.50 -1.38 -19.45
CA ARG A 85 -8.16 -2.48 -18.52
C ARG A 85 -7.03 -3.33 -19.14
N GLY A 86 -5.96 -3.60 -18.40
CA GLY A 86 -4.77 -4.33 -18.87
C GLY A 86 -3.79 -3.51 -19.72
N GLN A 87 -4.12 -2.26 -20.04
CA GLN A 87 -3.29 -1.35 -20.84
C GLN A 87 -3.21 0.02 -20.14
N ARG A 88 -3.16 0.01 -18.80
CA ARG A 88 -3.00 1.23 -18.01
C ARG A 88 -1.56 1.70 -18.09
N ALA A 89 -1.36 2.99 -18.30
CA ALA A 89 -0.05 3.62 -18.31
C ALA A 89 -0.13 5.04 -17.74
N PRO A 90 1.00 5.60 -17.25
CA PRO A 90 1.10 7.01 -16.90
C PRO A 90 0.66 7.89 -18.07
N SER A 91 -0.44 8.63 -17.91
CA SER A 91 -1.05 9.42 -18.97
C SER A 91 -2.05 10.44 -18.40
N GLY A 92 -2.42 11.43 -19.20
CA GLY A 92 -3.30 12.54 -18.80
C GLY A 92 -2.53 13.76 -18.28
N PRO A 93 -3.24 14.72 -17.65
CA PRO A 93 -2.68 16.02 -17.26
C PRO A 93 -1.50 15.96 -16.28
N TYR A 94 -1.39 14.87 -15.51
CA TYR A 94 -0.36 14.69 -14.48
C TYR A 94 0.49 13.44 -14.73
N ALA A 95 0.70 13.05 -16.00
CA ALA A 95 1.41 11.83 -16.38
C ALA A 95 2.85 11.74 -15.86
N ALA A 96 3.53 12.88 -15.70
CA ALA A 96 4.91 12.97 -15.20
C ALA A 96 5.00 13.58 -13.81
N ARG A 97 3.90 13.60 -13.05
CA ARG A 97 3.87 14.24 -11.73
C ARG A 97 4.76 13.50 -10.75
N THR A 98 5.65 14.25 -10.11
CA THR A 98 6.48 13.80 -9.00
C THR A 98 6.18 14.62 -7.75
N VAL A 99 6.47 14.05 -6.59
CA VAL A 99 6.26 14.66 -5.28
C VAL A 99 7.62 14.74 -4.59
N ALA A 100 8.11 15.97 -4.39
CA ALA A 100 9.35 16.21 -3.67
C ALA A 100 9.06 16.24 -2.17
N LEU A 101 9.64 15.30 -1.43
CA LEU A 101 9.43 15.21 0.01
C LEU A 101 10.38 16.14 0.76
N PRO A 102 9.95 16.64 1.94
CA PRO A 102 10.87 17.21 2.90
C PRO A 102 11.96 16.21 3.28
N GLU A 103 13.08 16.71 3.77
CA GLU A 103 14.17 15.87 4.20
C GLU A 103 13.77 15.00 5.40
N ILE A 104 14.07 13.70 5.30
CA ILE A 104 13.88 12.72 6.37
C ILE A 104 15.17 12.64 7.17
N THR A 105 15.11 13.09 8.42
CA THR A 105 16.29 13.24 9.29
C THR A 105 16.53 12.00 10.16
N SER A 106 17.61 11.99 10.94
CA SER A 106 17.90 10.92 11.92
C SER A 106 16.81 10.76 12.97
N SER A 107 16.18 11.85 13.42
CA SER A 107 15.15 11.82 14.45
C SER A 107 13.84 11.17 13.95
N ASP A 108 13.65 11.10 12.64
CA ASP A 108 12.48 10.48 12.05
C ASP A 108 12.62 8.95 11.93
N GLN A 109 13.86 8.44 11.88
CA GLN A 109 14.27 7.04 11.62
C GLN A 109 13.79 6.43 10.29
N GLY A 110 12.84 7.09 9.61
CA GLY A 110 12.21 6.69 8.36
C GLY A 110 10.82 7.29 8.27
N VAL A 111 10.19 7.20 7.11
CA VAL A 111 8.83 7.68 6.90
C VAL A 111 8.01 6.65 6.15
N ARG A 112 6.78 6.45 6.60
CA ARG A 112 5.75 5.71 5.89
C ARG A 112 4.75 6.69 5.28
N ILE A 113 4.56 6.62 3.97
CA ILE A 113 3.53 7.39 3.25
C ILE A 113 2.53 6.41 2.65
N THR A 114 1.26 6.49 3.03
CA THR A 114 0.23 5.53 2.61
C THR A 114 -1.01 6.22 2.08
N ARG A 115 -1.66 5.59 1.10
CA ARG A 115 -2.99 5.97 0.59
C ARG A 115 -4.15 5.27 1.31
N GLU A 116 -3.87 4.41 2.28
CA GLU A 116 -4.89 3.60 2.94
C GLU A 116 -5.91 4.44 3.74
N ARG A 117 -7.20 4.13 3.58
CA ARG A 117 -8.36 4.95 4.03
C ARG A 117 -8.56 5.11 5.55
N ARG A 118 -7.69 4.58 6.40
CA ARG A 118 -7.80 4.71 7.88
C ARG A 118 -6.46 5.00 8.55
N LYS A 119 -5.45 5.39 7.78
CA LYS A 119 -4.12 5.71 8.28
C LYS A 119 -3.78 7.15 7.93
N LEU A 120 -2.97 7.77 8.79
CA LEU A 120 -2.39 9.07 8.48
C LEU A 120 -1.55 8.95 7.21
N HIS A 121 -1.76 9.89 6.27
CA HIS A 121 -1.14 9.85 4.94
C HIS A 121 0.38 9.77 5.01
N ALA A 122 1.03 10.50 5.91
CA ALA A 122 2.47 10.43 6.14
C ALA A 122 2.82 10.48 7.63
N MET A 123 3.61 9.51 8.09
CA MET A 123 4.00 9.35 9.49
C MET A 123 5.46 8.88 9.56
N THR A 124 6.23 9.46 10.48
CA THR A 124 7.59 8.99 10.75
C THR A 124 7.58 7.67 11.49
N PHE A 125 8.68 6.95 11.51
CA PHE A 125 8.79 5.71 12.30
C PHE A 125 8.75 5.95 13.80
N THR A 126 9.12 7.14 14.23
CA THR A 126 8.95 7.61 15.62
C THR A 126 7.51 7.99 15.98
N GLY A 127 6.55 7.88 15.04
CA GLY A 127 5.13 8.18 15.27
C GLY A 127 4.76 9.66 15.16
N SER A 128 5.70 10.52 14.78
CA SER A 128 5.44 11.95 14.56
C SER A 128 4.69 12.20 13.26
N ASN A 129 3.90 13.27 13.23
CA ASN A 129 3.16 13.69 12.05
C ASN A 129 4.13 14.28 11.00
N PHE A 130 4.38 13.55 9.92
CA PHE A 130 5.19 14.03 8.81
C PHE A 130 4.37 14.83 7.79
N LEU A 131 3.05 14.64 7.77
CA LEU A 131 2.13 15.28 6.83
C LEU A 131 2.19 16.81 6.90
N GLY A 132 2.33 17.37 8.12
CA GLY A 132 2.46 18.82 8.31
C GLY A 132 3.70 19.40 7.63
N ARG A 133 4.80 18.63 7.53
CA ARG A 133 6.04 19.07 6.88
C ARG A 133 5.95 19.04 5.35
N MET A 134 5.07 18.20 4.80
CA MET A 134 4.90 18.05 3.35
C MET A 134 4.27 19.28 2.68
N ASN A 135 3.82 20.28 3.44
CA ASN A 135 3.30 21.57 2.95
C ASN A 135 2.27 21.42 1.80
N GLY A 136 1.33 20.48 1.95
CA GLY A 136 0.29 20.22 0.95
C GLY A 136 0.71 19.37 -0.26
N GLN A 137 1.98 18.96 -0.38
CA GLN A 137 2.43 18.06 -1.44
C GLN A 137 2.11 16.61 -1.10
N TRP A 138 0.96 16.10 -1.55
CA TRP A 138 0.50 14.75 -1.20
C TRP A 138 0.60 13.80 -2.39
N ILE A 139 0.66 12.50 -2.08
CA ILE A 139 0.42 11.46 -3.08
C ILE A 139 -1.10 11.32 -3.21
N ILE A 140 -1.63 11.47 -4.42
CA ILE A 140 -3.05 11.59 -4.70
C ILE A 140 -3.56 10.49 -5.64
N HIS A 141 -2.72 9.92 -6.50
CA HIS A 141 -3.19 8.95 -7.48
C HIS A 141 -3.08 7.53 -6.93
N ASP A 142 -4.24 6.85 -6.86
CA ASP A 142 -4.30 5.42 -6.63
C ASP A 142 -4.00 4.71 -7.97
N ILE A 143 -3.33 3.55 -7.93
CA ILE A 143 -2.97 2.79 -9.14
C ILE A 143 -4.21 2.01 -9.61
N PRO A 144 -4.69 2.20 -10.85
CA PRO A 144 -5.93 1.58 -11.29
C PRO A 144 -5.87 0.05 -11.29
N PRO A 145 -7.04 -0.62 -11.27
CA PRO A 145 -7.15 -2.06 -11.48
C PRO A 145 -6.50 -2.51 -12.79
N TYR A 146 -5.90 -3.70 -12.77
CA TYR A 146 -5.27 -4.34 -13.93
C TYR A 146 -4.25 -3.44 -14.63
N THR A 147 -3.36 -2.86 -13.82
CA THR A 147 -2.23 -2.06 -14.32
C THR A 147 -1.03 -2.98 -14.55
N PRO A 148 -0.51 -3.05 -15.80
CA PRO A 148 0.64 -3.89 -16.12
C PRO A 148 1.92 -3.41 -15.39
N PRO A 149 2.93 -4.28 -15.23
CA PRO A 149 4.23 -3.89 -14.70
C PRO A 149 4.80 -2.67 -15.43
N THR A 150 4.94 -1.58 -14.71
CA THR A 150 5.37 -0.27 -15.20
C THR A 150 6.53 0.23 -14.35
N LEU A 151 7.62 0.64 -14.99
CA LEU A 151 8.76 1.27 -14.30
C LEU A 151 8.50 2.77 -14.12
N LEU A 152 8.51 3.22 -12.87
CA LEU A 152 8.36 4.65 -12.55
C LEU A 152 9.68 5.24 -12.06
N PRO A 153 10.02 6.48 -12.45
CA PRO A 153 11.26 7.12 -12.03
C PRO A 153 11.20 7.50 -10.55
N ILE A 154 12.26 7.20 -9.81
CA ILE A 154 12.43 7.56 -8.40
C ILE A 154 13.85 8.10 -8.18
N SER A 155 14.00 9.08 -7.30
CA SER A 155 15.32 9.62 -6.94
C SER A 155 15.40 10.08 -5.49
N TYR A 156 16.63 10.16 -5.00
CA TYR A 156 16.93 10.69 -3.67
C TYR A 156 18.23 11.49 -3.67
N THR A 157 18.33 12.36 -2.68
CA THR A 157 19.51 13.18 -2.38
C THR A 157 19.68 13.26 -0.86
N ASN A 158 20.85 13.70 -0.39
CA ASN A 158 21.17 13.85 1.02
C ASN A 158 20.94 12.59 1.88
N ALA A 159 21.20 11.41 1.32
CA ALA A 159 21.19 10.17 2.08
C ALA A 159 22.46 10.03 2.93
N PRO A 160 22.37 9.36 4.09
CA PRO A 160 23.54 9.09 4.93
C PRO A 160 24.54 8.15 4.23
N ALA A 161 25.77 8.09 4.76
CA ALA A 161 26.76 7.10 4.34
C ALA A 161 26.18 5.69 4.55
N GLY A 162 26.20 4.84 3.51
CA GLY A 162 25.50 3.56 3.48
C GLY A 162 24.24 3.56 2.61
N GLY A 163 23.81 4.72 2.11
CA GLY A 163 22.81 4.82 1.06
C GLY A 163 21.38 5.07 1.52
N ALA A 164 20.45 4.90 0.59
CA ALA A 164 19.02 5.06 0.83
C ALA A 164 18.23 3.91 0.21
N ARG A 165 17.13 3.55 0.84
CA ARG A 165 16.21 2.50 0.40
C ARG A 165 14.77 3.00 0.46
N ALA A 166 14.05 2.77 -0.63
CA ALA A 166 12.63 2.96 -0.74
C ALA A 166 11.97 1.61 -1.05
N GLU A 167 10.92 1.30 -0.30
CA GLU A 167 10.08 0.14 -0.55
C GLU A 167 8.68 0.59 -0.93
N LEU A 168 8.16 0.02 -2.01
CA LEU A 168 6.79 0.22 -2.45
C LEU A 168 5.99 -1.03 -2.12
N HIS A 169 5.09 -0.89 -1.16
CA HIS A 169 4.19 -1.95 -0.72
C HIS A 169 2.90 -1.83 -1.52
N GLN A 170 2.60 -2.90 -2.27
CA GLN A 170 1.52 -3.01 -3.23
C GLN A 170 0.52 -4.08 -2.76
N PRO A 171 -0.44 -3.74 -1.88
CA PRO A 171 -1.41 -4.69 -1.37
C PRO A 171 -2.31 -5.24 -2.50
N ARG A 172 -2.58 -6.54 -2.45
CA ARG A 172 -3.37 -7.27 -3.45
C ARG A 172 -4.76 -7.57 -2.88
N LEU A 173 -5.66 -6.62 -3.10
CA LEU A 173 -7.04 -6.71 -2.61
C LEU A 173 -8.01 -7.07 -3.74
N TRP A 174 -8.91 -8.00 -3.46
CA TRP A 174 -9.86 -8.55 -4.43
C TRP A 174 -11.30 -8.43 -3.95
N THR A 175 -12.24 -8.22 -4.86
CA THR A 175 -13.67 -8.22 -4.50
C THR A 175 -14.25 -9.63 -4.31
N ARG A 176 -13.58 -10.67 -4.85
CA ARG A 176 -13.97 -12.08 -4.76
C ARG A 176 -12.76 -12.95 -4.46
N PRO A 177 -12.94 -14.14 -3.87
CA PRO A 177 -11.83 -15.00 -3.49
C PRO A 177 -11.12 -15.64 -4.69
N VAL A 178 -11.81 -15.83 -5.83
CA VAL A 178 -11.26 -16.52 -7.02
C VAL A 178 -11.82 -15.94 -8.32
N GLY A 179 -11.11 -16.16 -9.43
CA GLY A 179 -11.61 -15.94 -10.80
C GLY A 179 -11.58 -14.49 -11.29
N LEU A 180 -10.90 -13.59 -10.58
CA LEU A 180 -10.76 -12.18 -10.96
C LEU A 180 -9.41 -11.83 -11.56
N GLU A 181 -8.49 -12.79 -11.60
CA GLU A 181 -7.18 -12.66 -12.22
C GLU A 181 -7.31 -12.39 -13.72
N MET A 182 -6.45 -11.52 -14.23
CA MET A 182 -6.38 -11.27 -15.66
C MET A 182 -5.22 -12.08 -16.24
N PRO A 183 -5.46 -12.91 -17.27
CA PRO A 183 -4.39 -13.67 -17.91
C PRO A 183 -3.26 -12.75 -18.38
N GLY A 184 -2.01 -13.09 -18.03
CA GLY A 184 -0.81 -12.35 -18.44
C GLY A 184 -0.45 -11.12 -17.59
N LEU A 185 -1.08 -10.93 -16.42
CA LEU A 185 -0.83 -9.80 -15.51
C LEU A 185 -0.29 -10.21 -14.12
N SER A 186 -0.03 -11.50 -13.90
CA SER A 186 0.48 -12.07 -12.64
C SER A 186 1.94 -11.76 -12.38
#